data_AF-A0A2P5P8C7-F1
#
_entry.id   AF-A0A2P5P8C7-F1
#
_cell.length_a   1.000
_cell.length_b   1.000
_cell.length_c   1.000
_cell.angle_alpha   90.00
_cell.angle_beta   90.00
_cell.angle_gamma   90.00
#
_symmetry.space_group_name_H-M   'P 1'
#
loop_
_entity.id
_entity.type
_entity.pdbx_description
1 polymer ?
#
loop_
_entity_poly.entity_id
_entity_poly.type
_entity_poly.pdbx_seq_one_letter_code
_entity_poly.pdbx_strand_id
1 'polypeptide(L)'
;MNPILRKLFGGAAVLLSAVLLSGCGGNSIYNSTSPAGTAFTWPDALLFAATGDSGQAKMVSWASAMQSGLNGPLIRVVTEAAWTNTYKDMKAGKMVLSQCDKVTLADDIEAKNEYAMPDGGPWMAGMVWIDSLASTGFMVRGNSNMYKPEDIKPGTRIAIWNNQSATMSPFLSLFAWAGIDQKDIVWVNTGDYNACPRAVVEGRADIAMAAPVTPAVMEASAAPSGIRYLSMKPADNPKGAAAFLAISPMYDFSPITAGPASAIGTWAISSYKYLAADTSTDAELIYRLVKWLDENYSSYKDSYASNTNMTFQDVFSALQTTFMPVHPGLIKYLKEKGVWNADYEKRNQTNITLFQKYVTSYQDAMKQATSKGIDIKASNSVWIEFWENYKKTNAIPLLRMHVSLTQDAAITLPGGYIAPPTTTTPSPTTTAPPPTITASAIPISVDISDAHPGDDVTVTIKTTPGAEVTILFTMPNGTNSTFPTDNKKTAGADGRITWTWNINSHVPSGEATFTFTAVLNGQTSTLAVKKVI
;
A
#
# COMPACT_ATOMS: atom_id res chain seq x y z
N MET A 1 -59.28 -30.26 -27.19
CA MET A 1 -58.71 -29.29 -26.22
C MET A 1 -57.24 -29.10 -26.59
N ASN A 2 -56.84 -27.87 -26.93
CA ASN A 2 -55.51 -27.50 -27.47
C ASN A 2 -54.57 -27.05 -26.32
N PRO A 3 -53.26 -26.79 -26.52
CA PRO A 3 -52.13 -27.59 -27.04
C PRO A 3 -50.91 -27.49 -26.07
N ILE A 4 -49.64 -27.62 -26.56
CA ILE A 4 -48.33 -27.18 -25.97
C ILE A 4 -47.46 -28.34 -25.38
N LEU A 5 -46.16 -28.56 -25.63
CA LEU A 5 -45.05 -27.83 -26.28
C LEU A 5 -44.01 -28.85 -26.85
N ARG A 6 -43.27 -28.40 -27.87
CA ARG A 6 -42.24 -29.07 -28.67
C ARG A 6 -40.87 -28.46 -28.29
N LYS A 7 -39.77 -29.22 -28.23
CA LYS A 7 -38.51 -28.86 -28.93
C LYS A 7 -37.39 -29.91 -28.78
N LEU A 8 -36.89 -30.30 -29.96
CA LEU A 8 -35.71 -31.10 -30.26
C LEU A 8 -34.46 -30.22 -30.41
N PHE A 9 -33.31 -30.83 -30.08
CA PHE A 9 -31.99 -30.83 -30.74
C PHE A 9 -31.31 -29.54 -31.25
N GLY A 10 -30.01 -29.47 -30.96
CA GLY A 10 -29.00 -28.74 -31.72
C GLY A 10 -27.63 -28.76 -31.02
N GLY A 11 -26.80 -29.77 -31.29
CA GLY A 11 -25.39 -29.79 -30.89
C GLY A 11 -24.50 -29.22 -31.98
N ALA A 12 -23.52 -28.39 -31.61
CA ALA A 12 -22.33 -28.08 -32.42
C ALA A 12 -21.24 -27.34 -31.61
N ALA A 13 -20.01 -27.79 -31.81
CA ALA A 13 -18.72 -27.09 -31.73
C ALA A 13 -18.18 -26.62 -30.36
N VAL A 14 -17.31 -27.46 -29.78
CA VAL A 14 -16.24 -27.03 -28.86
C VAL A 14 -15.07 -26.51 -29.72
N LEU A 15 -14.83 -25.20 -29.69
CA LEU A 15 -13.64 -24.57 -30.24
C LEU A 15 -12.63 -24.36 -29.10
N LEU A 16 -11.64 -25.24 -29.05
CA LEU A 16 -10.49 -25.17 -28.16
C LEU A 16 -9.46 -24.22 -28.81
N SER A 17 -9.45 -22.94 -28.41
CA SER A 17 -8.40 -22.02 -28.84
C SER A 17 -7.14 -22.23 -28.00
N ALA A 18 -6.22 -23.04 -28.52
CA ALA A 18 -4.88 -23.18 -27.99
C ALA A 18 -4.09 -21.87 -28.22
N VAL A 19 -3.77 -21.16 -27.14
CA VAL A 19 -2.76 -20.10 -27.17
C VAL A 19 -1.39 -20.78 -27.22
N LEU A 20 -0.77 -20.76 -28.40
CA LEU A 20 0.62 -21.19 -28.59
C LEU A 20 1.54 -20.16 -27.90
N LEU A 21 1.98 -20.50 -26.69
CA LEU A 21 3.14 -19.87 -26.04
C LEU A 21 4.41 -20.37 -26.72
N SER A 22 4.90 -19.60 -27.68
CA SER A 22 6.21 -19.79 -28.30
C SER A 22 7.09 -18.57 -28.04
N GLY A 23 8.23 -18.80 -27.39
CA GLY A 23 9.43 -17.99 -27.59
C GLY A 23 9.83 -17.08 -26.44
N CYS A 24 10.95 -17.41 -25.79
CA CYS A 24 11.71 -16.50 -24.96
C CYS A 24 12.11 -15.26 -25.76
N GLY A 25 11.62 -14.09 -25.33
CA GLY A 25 11.93 -12.77 -25.88
C GLY A 25 10.90 -11.78 -25.36
N GLY A 26 11.27 -10.98 -24.35
CA GLY A 26 10.38 -10.06 -23.64
C GLY A 26 9.91 -8.87 -24.48
N ASN A 27 9.08 -9.10 -25.49
CA ASN A 27 8.36 -8.05 -26.19
C ASN A 27 6.95 -7.91 -25.57
N SER A 28 6.68 -6.73 -25.02
CA SER A 28 5.37 -6.31 -24.50
C SER A 28 4.27 -6.47 -25.56
N ILE A 29 3.15 -7.10 -25.18
CA ILE A 29 1.98 -7.31 -26.05
C ILE A 29 1.28 -6.00 -26.44
N TYR A 30 1.61 -4.89 -25.79
CA TYR A 30 1.02 -3.57 -26.03
C TYR A 30 1.98 -2.57 -26.69
N ASN A 31 3.11 -3.05 -27.24
CA ASN A 31 4.04 -2.21 -28.00
C ASN A 31 3.75 -2.36 -29.51
N SER A 32 2.77 -1.62 -30.02
CA SER A 32 2.52 -1.53 -31.47
C SER A 32 2.54 -0.08 -31.94
N THR A 33 3.45 0.24 -32.85
CA THR A 33 3.44 1.53 -33.55
C THR A 33 2.48 1.44 -34.74
N SER A 34 1.34 2.13 -34.66
CA SER A 34 0.47 2.30 -35.83
C SER A 34 1.11 3.26 -36.85
N PRO A 35 1.05 2.98 -38.17
CA PRO A 35 1.53 3.90 -39.19
C PRO A 35 0.79 5.25 -39.14
N ALA A 36 1.55 6.34 -39.28
CA ALA A 36 0.99 7.69 -39.30
C ALA A 36 -0.09 7.83 -40.39
N GLY A 37 -1.28 8.33 -40.03
CA GLY A 37 -2.37 8.63 -40.96
C GLY A 37 -3.50 7.60 -41.04
N THR A 38 -3.42 6.48 -40.29
CA THR A 38 -4.55 5.54 -40.14
C THR A 38 -5.37 5.86 -38.89
N ALA A 39 -6.68 5.61 -38.91
CA ALA A 39 -7.53 5.76 -37.74
C ALA A 39 -7.09 4.77 -36.65
N PHE A 40 -6.92 5.26 -35.42
CA PHE A 40 -6.53 4.39 -34.29
C PHE A 40 -7.57 3.28 -34.09
N THR A 41 -7.09 2.05 -33.98
CA THR A 41 -7.92 0.88 -33.68
C THR A 41 -7.55 0.39 -32.29
N TRP A 42 -8.55 0.26 -31.41
CA TRP A 42 -8.34 -0.32 -30.08
C TRP A 42 -7.88 -1.78 -30.19
N PRO A 43 -6.95 -2.25 -29.33
CA PRO A 43 -6.65 -3.67 -29.22
C PRO A 43 -7.91 -4.49 -28.91
N ASP A 44 -7.98 -5.74 -29.37
CA ASP A 44 -9.15 -6.60 -29.11
C ASP A 44 -9.41 -6.82 -27.60
N ALA A 45 -8.36 -6.78 -26.79
CA ALA A 45 -8.45 -6.88 -25.34
C ALA A 45 -7.46 -5.96 -24.62
N LEU A 46 -7.92 -5.37 -23.52
CA LEU A 46 -7.13 -4.59 -22.58
C LEU A 46 -7.13 -5.27 -21.22
N LEU A 47 -5.95 -5.56 -20.68
CA LEU A 47 -5.79 -6.09 -19.32
C LEU A 47 -5.34 -4.97 -18.40
N PHE A 48 -6.15 -4.67 -17.39
CA PHE A 48 -5.79 -3.72 -16.33
C PHE A 48 -5.58 -4.49 -15.03
N ALA A 49 -4.51 -4.19 -14.31
CA ALA A 49 -4.25 -4.84 -13.03
C ALA A 49 -4.84 -3.99 -11.89
N ALA A 50 -5.41 -4.63 -10.87
CA ALA A 50 -5.85 -3.98 -9.65
C ALA A 50 -5.35 -4.76 -8.44
N THR A 51 -4.98 -4.07 -7.37
CA THR A 51 -4.50 -4.71 -6.14
C THR A 51 -5.60 -4.73 -5.09
N GLY A 52 -5.97 -5.92 -4.63
CA GLY A 52 -7.00 -6.15 -3.62
C GLY A 52 -8.44 -5.81 -4.07
N ASP A 53 -9.42 -6.26 -3.28
CA ASP A 53 -10.85 -6.23 -3.65
C ASP A 53 -11.39 -4.82 -3.85
N SER A 54 -11.02 -3.88 -2.97
CA SER A 54 -11.46 -2.48 -3.11
C SER A 54 -10.87 -1.82 -4.35
N GLY A 55 -9.60 -2.15 -4.67
CA GLY A 55 -8.92 -1.67 -5.85
C GLY A 55 -9.58 -2.19 -7.13
N GLN A 56 -9.88 -3.49 -7.15
CA GLN A 56 -10.60 -4.15 -8.23
C GLN A 56 -11.98 -3.53 -8.46
N ALA A 57 -12.82 -3.47 -7.43
CA ALA A 57 -14.18 -2.95 -7.54
C ALA A 57 -14.21 -1.53 -8.12
N LYS A 58 -13.27 -0.70 -7.68
CA LYS A 58 -13.10 0.64 -8.23
C LYS A 58 -12.68 0.62 -9.70
N MET A 59 -11.64 -0.13 -10.06
CA MET A 59 -11.16 -0.15 -11.44
C MET A 59 -12.23 -0.67 -12.40
N VAL A 60 -12.98 -1.70 -11.99
CA VAL A 60 -14.14 -2.23 -12.73
C VAL A 60 -15.21 -1.15 -12.95
N SER A 61 -15.42 -0.25 -11.99
CA SER A 61 -16.47 0.78 -12.06
C SER A 61 -16.36 1.67 -13.31
N TRP A 62 -15.16 2.19 -13.61
CA TRP A 62 -14.92 3.04 -14.79
C TRP A 62 -14.53 2.21 -16.02
N ALA A 63 -13.87 1.07 -15.85
CA ALA A 63 -13.53 0.17 -16.97
C ALA A 63 -14.78 -0.39 -17.67
N SER A 64 -15.85 -0.67 -16.91
CA SER A 64 -17.14 -1.11 -17.48
C SER A 64 -17.79 -0.02 -18.33
N ALA A 65 -17.78 1.24 -17.86
CA ALA A 65 -18.26 2.38 -18.63
C ALA A 65 -17.44 2.58 -19.92
N MET A 66 -16.12 2.39 -19.84
CA MET A 66 -15.22 2.45 -20.99
C MET A 66 -15.53 1.40 -22.04
N GLN A 67 -15.65 0.13 -21.62
CA GLN A 67 -15.98 -0.96 -22.54
C GLN A 67 -17.32 -0.70 -23.25
N SER A 68 -18.35 -0.27 -22.50
CA SER A 68 -19.66 0.08 -23.07
C SER A 68 -19.61 1.27 -24.02
N GLY A 69 -18.79 2.28 -23.73
CA GLY A 69 -18.69 3.49 -24.55
C GLY A 69 -17.88 3.32 -25.84
N LEU A 70 -16.93 2.37 -25.87
CA LEU A 70 -16.04 2.19 -27.01
C LEU A 70 -16.54 1.22 -28.08
N ASN A 71 -17.62 0.48 -27.84
CA ASN A 71 -18.13 -0.56 -28.75
C ASN A 71 -17.01 -1.49 -29.29
N GLY A 72 -16.01 -1.81 -28.46
CA GLY A 72 -14.73 -2.33 -28.96
C GLY A 72 -14.04 -3.28 -27.98
N PRO A 73 -12.93 -2.85 -27.33
CA PRO A 73 -12.02 -3.75 -26.62
C PRO A 73 -12.73 -4.50 -25.49
N LEU A 74 -12.47 -5.79 -25.36
CA LEU A 74 -12.77 -6.52 -24.14
C LEU A 74 -11.84 -6.00 -23.03
N ILE A 75 -12.38 -5.34 -22.01
CA ILE A 75 -11.61 -4.83 -20.88
C ILE A 75 -11.75 -5.80 -19.72
N ARG A 76 -10.63 -6.36 -19.27
CA ARG A 76 -10.57 -7.24 -18.10
C ARG A 76 -9.73 -6.61 -17.01
N VAL A 77 -10.30 -6.55 -15.80
CA VAL A 77 -9.57 -6.18 -14.60
C VAL A 77 -9.07 -7.45 -13.92
N VAL A 78 -7.75 -7.63 -13.89
CA VAL A 78 -7.07 -8.74 -13.22
C VAL A 78 -6.73 -8.31 -11.81
N THR A 79 -7.15 -9.09 -10.82
CA THR A 79 -6.90 -8.77 -9.41
C THR A 79 -5.71 -9.53 -8.91
N GLU A 80 -4.74 -8.78 -8.41
CA GLU A 80 -3.58 -9.31 -7.73
C GLU A 80 -3.75 -9.13 -6.22
N ALA A 81 -3.37 -10.17 -5.48
CA ALA A 81 -3.48 -10.16 -4.02
C ALA A 81 -2.45 -9.20 -3.37
N ALA A 82 -1.32 -8.97 -4.03
CA ALA A 82 -0.21 -8.20 -3.50
C ALA A 82 0.39 -7.26 -4.54
N TRP A 83 0.82 -6.08 -4.08
CA TRP A 83 1.47 -5.07 -4.92
C TRP A 83 2.73 -5.58 -5.61
N THR A 84 3.47 -6.51 -5.00
CA THR A 84 4.62 -7.17 -5.62
C THR A 84 4.27 -7.85 -6.92
N ASN A 85 3.15 -8.57 -6.98
CA ASN A 85 2.74 -9.29 -8.17
C ASN A 85 2.24 -8.30 -9.23
N THR A 86 1.46 -7.31 -8.80
CA THR A 86 1.00 -6.21 -9.65
C THR A 86 2.17 -5.56 -10.39
N TYR A 87 3.21 -5.13 -9.67
CA TYR A 87 4.34 -4.43 -10.28
C TYR A 87 5.25 -5.36 -11.10
N LYS A 88 5.38 -6.63 -10.74
CA LYS A 88 6.02 -7.64 -11.60
C LYS A 88 5.32 -7.78 -12.95
N ASP A 89 3.99 -7.84 -12.95
CA ASP A 89 3.21 -7.98 -14.16
C ASP A 89 3.18 -6.71 -15.00
N MET A 90 3.18 -5.54 -14.36
CA MET A 90 3.40 -4.24 -15.01
C MET A 90 4.77 -4.18 -15.70
N LYS A 91 5.85 -4.50 -14.97
CA LYS A 91 7.23 -4.55 -15.47
C LYS A 91 7.42 -5.56 -16.60
N ALA A 92 6.69 -6.69 -16.55
CA ALA A 92 6.71 -7.70 -17.59
C ALA A 92 5.84 -7.35 -18.82
N GLY A 93 5.16 -6.20 -18.82
CA GLY A 93 4.29 -5.77 -19.92
C GLY A 93 3.04 -6.63 -20.12
N LYS A 94 2.61 -7.35 -19.07
CA LYS A 94 1.40 -8.19 -19.12
C LYS A 94 0.10 -7.39 -18.98
N MET A 95 0.21 -6.18 -18.43
CA MET A 95 -0.89 -5.30 -18.10
C MET A 95 -0.68 -3.94 -18.78
N VAL A 96 -1.74 -3.36 -19.32
CA VAL A 96 -1.69 -2.02 -19.95
C VAL A 96 -1.39 -0.95 -18.90
N LEU A 97 -2.11 -1.02 -17.78
CA LEU A 97 -1.98 -0.12 -16.64
C LEU A 97 -2.43 -0.82 -15.36
N SER A 98 -2.07 -0.25 -14.22
CA SER A 98 -2.58 -0.62 -12.91
C SER A 98 -2.77 0.59 -12.01
N GLN A 99 -3.48 0.39 -10.90
CA GLN A 99 -3.37 1.27 -9.75
C GLN A 99 -1.92 1.32 -9.26
N CYS A 100 -1.52 2.44 -8.69
CA CYS A 100 -0.18 2.68 -8.19
C CYS A 100 -0.26 3.57 -6.96
N ASP A 101 0.27 3.07 -5.85
CA ASP A 101 0.45 3.84 -4.62
C ASP A 101 1.88 4.36 -4.57
N LYS A 102 2.07 5.66 -4.33
CA LYS A 102 3.40 6.27 -4.36
C LYS A 102 4.36 5.75 -3.29
N VAL A 103 3.88 5.37 -2.11
CA VAL A 103 4.75 4.82 -1.06
C VAL A 103 5.26 3.46 -1.50
N THR A 104 4.33 2.60 -1.94
CA THR A 104 4.64 1.27 -2.44
C THR A 104 5.54 1.31 -3.68
N LEU A 105 5.28 2.24 -4.61
CA LEU A 105 6.14 2.45 -5.77
C LEU A 105 7.52 2.93 -5.35
N ALA A 106 7.64 3.83 -4.38
CA ALA A 106 8.95 4.26 -3.90
C ALA A 106 9.73 3.07 -3.29
N ASP A 107 9.07 2.19 -2.54
CA ASP A 107 9.70 0.99 -1.99
C ASP A 107 10.12 -0.01 -3.08
N ASP A 108 9.33 -0.14 -4.15
CA ASP A 108 9.66 -0.96 -5.33
C ASP A 108 10.85 -0.41 -6.12
N ILE A 109 10.83 0.88 -6.47
CA ILE A 109 11.90 1.53 -7.22
C ILE A 109 13.22 1.57 -6.41
N GLU A 110 13.14 1.79 -5.10
CA GLU A 110 14.31 1.73 -4.22
C GLU A 110 14.73 0.29 -3.86
N ALA A 111 13.97 -0.71 -4.33
CA ALA A 111 14.12 -2.14 -4.07
C ALA A 111 14.31 -2.45 -2.57
N LYS A 112 13.35 -2.03 -1.76
CA LYS A 112 13.28 -2.32 -0.32
C LYS A 112 12.44 -3.56 -0.05
N ASN A 113 12.65 -4.16 1.12
CA ASN A 113 11.81 -5.24 1.64
C ASN A 113 11.60 -6.36 0.60
N GLU A 114 10.36 -6.77 0.36
CA GLU A 114 9.95 -7.78 -0.61
C GLU A 114 10.27 -7.43 -2.07
N TYR A 115 10.59 -6.18 -2.40
CA TYR A 115 10.96 -5.76 -3.75
C TYR A 115 12.45 -6.00 -4.07
N ALA A 116 13.28 -6.29 -3.07
CA ALA A 116 14.71 -6.57 -3.24
C ALA A 116 15.00 -7.97 -3.83
N MET A 117 14.40 -8.29 -4.98
CA MET A 117 14.50 -9.57 -5.67
C MET A 117 14.85 -9.39 -7.16
N PRO A 118 15.27 -10.45 -7.89
CA PRO A 118 15.67 -10.33 -9.30
C PRO A 118 14.52 -9.92 -10.23
N ASP A 119 13.32 -10.44 -9.97
CA ASP A 119 12.12 -10.18 -10.75
C ASP A 119 11.26 -9.02 -10.17
N GLY A 120 11.55 -8.59 -8.94
CA GLY A 120 11.03 -7.37 -8.34
C GLY A 120 11.87 -6.14 -8.72
N GLY A 121 11.83 -5.13 -7.85
CA GLY A 121 12.70 -3.97 -7.91
C GLY A 121 12.38 -3.03 -9.08
N PRO A 122 13.24 -2.03 -9.34
CA PRO A 122 12.90 -0.91 -10.18
C PRO A 122 12.52 -1.28 -11.61
N TRP A 123 11.60 -0.50 -12.14
CA TRP A 123 11.13 -0.47 -13.53
C TRP A 123 10.75 0.96 -13.90
N MET A 124 10.53 1.23 -15.19
CA MET A 124 10.22 2.57 -15.66
C MET A 124 8.71 2.85 -15.56
N ALA A 125 8.19 2.96 -14.34
CA ALA A 125 6.80 3.34 -14.11
C ALA A 125 6.53 4.80 -14.55
N GLY A 126 5.42 5.02 -15.24
CA GLY A 126 4.95 6.31 -15.71
C GLY A 126 3.51 6.57 -15.27
N MET A 127 3.25 7.77 -14.74
CA MET A 127 1.92 8.22 -14.37
C MET A 127 1.04 8.36 -15.63
N VAL A 128 -0.13 7.72 -15.58
CA VAL A 128 -1.15 7.72 -16.65
C VAL A 128 -2.31 8.63 -16.29
N TRP A 129 -2.87 8.50 -15.08
CA TRP A 129 -3.99 9.32 -14.60
C TRP A 129 -4.03 9.35 -13.07
N ILE A 130 -4.97 10.10 -12.48
CA ILE A 130 -5.30 9.96 -11.05
C ILE A 130 -6.25 8.79 -10.86
N ASP A 131 -5.96 7.95 -9.87
CA ASP A 131 -6.89 6.94 -9.40
C ASP A 131 -7.76 7.52 -8.28
N SER A 132 -7.17 7.96 -7.16
CA SER A 132 -7.89 8.50 -6.00
C SER A 132 -7.10 9.59 -5.29
N LEU A 133 -7.80 10.33 -4.44
CA LEU A 133 -7.22 11.21 -3.44
C LEU A 133 -7.62 10.73 -2.04
N ALA A 134 -6.64 10.59 -1.15
CA ALA A 134 -6.88 10.49 0.28
C ALA A 134 -6.46 11.79 0.95
N SER A 135 -7.34 12.37 1.76
CA SER A 135 -7.02 13.53 2.62
C SER A 135 -7.07 13.10 4.08
N THR A 136 -6.06 13.51 4.84
CA THR A 136 -6.00 13.36 6.29
C THR A 136 -5.43 14.63 6.90
N GLY A 137 -5.73 14.91 8.16
CA GLY A 137 -5.15 16.07 8.82
C GLY A 137 -5.27 16.00 10.32
N PHE A 138 -4.86 17.07 10.97
CA PHE A 138 -4.87 17.18 12.42
C PHE A 138 -6.10 17.95 12.88
N MET A 139 -7.11 17.19 13.30
CA MET A 139 -8.40 17.67 13.76
C MET A 139 -8.28 18.27 15.17
N VAL A 140 -8.94 19.40 15.37
CA VAL A 140 -9.10 20.09 16.66
C VAL A 140 -10.59 20.41 16.90
N ARG A 141 -10.95 20.77 18.14
CA ARG A 141 -12.29 21.31 18.42
C ARG A 141 -12.54 22.59 17.64
N GLY A 142 -13.79 22.79 17.20
CA GLY A 142 -14.21 23.96 16.45
C GLY A 142 -14.27 25.26 17.26
N ASN A 143 -13.94 25.23 18.56
CA ASN A 143 -13.71 26.43 19.39
C ASN A 143 -12.26 26.51 19.92
N SER A 144 -11.34 25.69 19.40
CA SER A 144 -9.92 25.75 19.73
C SER A 144 -9.27 27.03 19.22
N ASN A 145 -8.28 27.52 19.96
CA ASN A 145 -7.40 28.63 19.57
C ASN A 145 -6.22 28.17 18.68
N MET A 146 -6.10 26.87 18.39
CA MET A 146 -5.10 26.33 17.47
C MET A 146 -5.65 26.30 16.04
N TYR A 147 -4.98 26.98 15.12
CA TYR A 147 -5.34 27.10 13.71
C TYR A 147 -4.28 26.53 12.78
N LYS A 148 -3.03 26.42 13.24
CA LYS A 148 -1.87 25.97 12.47
C LYS A 148 -0.88 25.22 13.37
N PRO A 149 0.07 24.43 12.81
CA PRO A 149 1.01 23.65 13.60
C PRO A 149 1.80 24.45 14.66
N GLU A 150 2.14 25.71 14.39
CA GLU A 150 2.92 26.58 15.29
C GLU A 150 2.16 26.98 16.56
N ASP A 151 0.85 26.76 16.60
CA ASP A 151 0.01 27.01 17.78
C ASP A 151 0.10 25.86 18.80
N ILE A 152 0.73 24.73 18.44
CA ILE A 152 1.01 23.62 19.36
C ILE A 152 2.02 24.07 20.43
N LYS A 153 1.79 23.69 21.68
CA LYS A 153 2.61 24.09 22.85
C LYS A 153 2.94 22.89 23.72
N PRO A 154 3.98 23.00 24.58
CA PRO A 154 4.21 22.00 25.61
C PRO A 154 2.94 21.74 26.43
N GLY A 155 2.64 20.46 26.66
CA GLY A 155 1.42 20.01 27.33
C GLY A 155 0.21 19.78 26.42
N THR A 156 0.29 20.08 25.11
CA THR A 156 -0.79 19.74 24.16
C THR A 156 -1.05 18.23 24.18
N ARG A 157 -2.32 17.84 24.29
CA ARG A 157 -2.74 16.43 24.38
C ARG A 157 -3.10 15.91 23.00
N ILE A 158 -2.49 14.82 22.56
CA ILE A 158 -2.68 14.29 21.21
C ILE A 158 -3.21 12.86 21.27
N ALA A 159 -4.38 12.64 20.67
CA ALA A 159 -4.97 11.32 20.57
C ALA A 159 -4.26 10.48 19.51
N ILE A 160 -3.96 9.23 19.88
CA ILE A 160 -3.29 8.25 19.04
C ILE A 160 -3.86 6.87 19.33
N TRP A 161 -3.90 5.97 18.35
CA TRP A 161 -4.48 4.63 18.54
C TRP A 161 -3.45 3.51 18.75
N ASN A 162 -2.21 3.71 18.32
CA ASN A 162 -1.09 2.78 18.58
C ASN A 162 0.25 3.49 18.44
N ASN A 163 1.34 2.85 18.86
CA ASN A 163 2.71 3.39 18.81
C ASN A 163 3.53 2.83 17.64
N GLN A 164 2.87 2.31 16.59
CA GLN A 164 3.57 1.77 15.42
C GLN A 164 4.23 2.91 14.63
N SER A 165 5.39 2.65 14.03
CA SER A 165 6.17 3.65 13.30
C SER A 165 5.34 4.39 12.24
N ALA A 166 4.52 3.66 11.48
CA ALA A 166 3.63 4.23 10.46
C ALA A 166 2.59 5.20 11.04
N THR A 167 2.05 4.92 12.22
CA THR A 167 1.12 5.81 12.93
C THR A 167 1.84 7.02 13.51
N MET A 168 3.09 6.84 13.96
CA MET A 168 3.84 7.88 14.64
C MET A 168 4.43 8.90 13.69
N SER A 169 4.86 8.48 12.51
CA SER A 169 5.56 9.32 11.54
C SER A 169 4.83 10.64 11.21
N PRO A 170 3.51 10.67 10.94
CA PRO A 170 2.81 11.93 10.66
C PRO A 170 2.80 12.90 11.85
N PHE A 171 2.71 12.41 13.08
CA PHE A 171 2.77 13.28 14.26
C PHE A 171 4.18 13.82 14.50
N LEU A 172 5.21 13.00 14.32
CA LEU A 172 6.60 13.47 14.40
C LEU A 172 6.87 14.54 13.35
N SER A 173 6.35 14.36 12.13
CA SER A 173 6.40 15.36 11.06
C SER A 173 5.65 16.64 11.43
N LEU A 174 4.48 16.55 12.08
CA LEU A 174 3.75 17.72 12.61
C LEU A 174 4.58 18.47 13.65
N PHE A 175 5.27 17.75 14.54
CA PHE A 175 6.11 18.38 15.58
C PHE A 175 7.33 19.05 14.98
N ALA A 176 7.95 18.41 13.99
CA ALA A 176 9.05 19.01 13.22
C ALA A 176 8.59 20.29 12.50
N TRP A 177 7.38 20.31 11.94
CA TRP A 177 6.79 21.53 11.40
C TRP A 177 6.63 22.60 12.48
N ALA A 178 6.02 22.23 13.62
CA ALA A 178 5.71 23.14 14.72
C ALA A 178 6.94 23.63 15.51
N GLY A 179 8.10 22.96 15.37
CA GLY A 179 9.30 23.23 16.14
C GLY A 179 9.17 22.83 17.62
N ILE A 180 8.38 21.80 17.92
CA ILE A 180 8.19 21.27 19.29
C ILE A 180 8.82 19.89 19.42
N ASP A 181 9.36 19.59 20.60
CA ASP A 181 9.91 18.26 20.90
C ASP A 181 8.77 17.30 21.28
N GLN A 182 8.85 16.05 20.79
CA GLN A 182 7.89 15.01 21.13
C GLN A 182 7.73 14.83 22.65
N LYS A 183 8.81 15.02 23.42
CA LYS A 183 8.78 14.86 24.89
C LYS A 183 7.89 15.89 25.59
N ASP A 184 7.61 17.00 24.93
CA ASP A 184 6.79 18.10 25.46
C ASP A 184 5.29 17.88 25.21
N ILE A 185 4.91 16.79 24.52
CA ILE A 185 3.53 16.45 24.17
C ILE A 185 2.99 15.38 25.13
N VAL A 186 1.68 15.44 25.40
CA VAL A 186 0.98 14.43 26.19
C VAL A 186 0.22 13.48 25.25
N TRP A 187 0.63 12.21 25.20
CA TRP A 187 -0.07 11.20 24.40
C TRP A 187 -1.34 10.71 25.10
N VAL A 188 -2.45 10.69 24.37
CA VAL A 188 -3.72 10.10 24.79
C VAL A 188 -3.97 8.86 23.93
N ASN A 189 -3.50 7.70 24.38
CA ASN A 189 -3.69 6.47 23.63
C ASN A 189 -5.15 5.99 23.76
N THR A 190 -5.87 5.93 22.64
CA THR A 190 -7.26 5.47 22.59
C THR A 190 -7.40 3.99 22.24
N GLY A 191 -6.33 3.31 21.82
CA GLY A 191 -6.33 1.91 21.36
C GLY A 191 -7.06 1.67 20.03
N ASP A 192 -7.82 2.65 19.56
CA ASP A 192 -8.65 2.57 18.35
C ASP A 192 -8.69 3.90 17.60
N TYR A 193 -8.61 3.84 16.27
CA TYR A 193 -8.58 5.01 15.40
C TYR A 193 -9.90 5.81 15.48
N ASN A 194 -11.06 5.14 15.50
CA ASN A 194 -12.36 5.81 15.52
C ASN A 194 -12.63 6.50 16.87
N ALA A 195 -11.98 6.07 17.94
CA ALA A 195 -12.02 6.72 19.24
C ALA A 195 -11.19 8.03 19.31
N CYS A 196 -10.25 8.26 18.38
CA CYS A 196 -9.40 9.47 18.38
C CYS A 196 -10.21 10.76 18.12
N PRO A 197 -11.06 10.87 17.07
CA PRO A 197 -11.89 12.06 16.87
C PRO A 197 -12.79 12.37 18.08
N ARG A 198 -13.39 11.34 18.68
CA ARG A 198 -14.25 11.49 19.86
C ARG A 198 -13.49 12.06 21.06
N ALA A 199 -12.26 11.61 21.30
CA ALA A 199 -11.42 12.14 22.38
C ALA A 199 -11.18 13.66 22.28
N VAL A 200 -11.13 14.21 21.06
CA VAL A 200 -10.98 15.66 20.84
C VAL A 200 -12.24 16.42 21.24
N VAL A 201 -13.42 16.00 20.76
CA VAL A 201 -14.68 16.70 21.06
C VAL A 201 -15.11 16.56 22.52
N GLU A 202 -14.77 15.45 23.18
CA GLU A 202 -14.92 15.25 24.63
C GLU A 202 -13.91 16.07 25.46
N GLY A 203 -12.90 16.66 24.82
CA GLY A 203 -11.87 17.44 25.49
C GLY A 203 -10.86 16.62 26.27
N ARG A 204 -10.78 15.30 26.04
CA ARG A 204 -9.71 14.43 26.58
C ARG A 204 -8.39 14.64 25.83
N ALA A 205 -8.46 14.93 24.53
CA ALA A 205 -7.34 15.35 23.70
C ALA A 205 -7.63 16.72 23.07
N ASP A 206 -6.57 17.38 22.59
CA ASP A 206 -6.65 18.66 21.90
C ASP A 206 -6.52 18.48 20.38
N ILE A 207 -5.75 17.48 19.94
CA ILE A 207 -5.52 17.13 18.53
C ILE A 207 -5.73 15.62 18.31
N ALA A 208 -6.29 15.24 17.16
CA ALA A 208 -6.25 13.87 16.63
C ALA A 208 -5.92 13.91 15.14
N MET A 209 -5.14 12.97 14.63
CA MET A 209 -5.05 12.78 13.18
C MET A 209 -6.29 12.01 12.70
N ALA A 210 -7.01 12.55 11.72
CA ALA A 210 -8.20 11.92 11.18
C ALA A 210 -8.45 12.29 9.72
N ALA A 211 -9.00 11.34 8.95
CA ALA A 211 -9.50 11.59 7.62
C ALA A 211 -10.89 12.24 7.68
N PRO A 212 -11.11 13.39 7.00
CA PRO A 212 -12.36 14.15 7.07
C PRO A 212 -13.62 13.37 6.65
N VAL A 213 -13.47 12.39 5.77
CA VAL A 213 -14.57 11.59 5.20
C VAL A 213 -15.04 10.45 6.11
N THR A 214 -14.37 10.21 7.24
CA THR A 214 -14.70 9.08 8.11
C THR A 214 -15.99 9.32 8.90
N PRO A 215 -16.79 8.26 9.17
CA PRO A 215 -17.99 8.39 9.99
C PRO A 215 -17.72 8.99 11.37
N ALA A 216 -16.60 8.63 12.00
CA ALA A 216 -16.20 9.17 13.30
C ALA A 216 -15.98 10.69 13.28
N VAL A 217 -15.41 11.23 12.19
CA VAL A 217 -15.25 12.68 12.03
C VAL A 217 -16.60 13.34 11.72
N MET A 218 -17.46 12.72 10.92
CA MET A 218 -18.81 13.24 10.66
C MET A 218 -19.62 13.34 11.96
N GLU A 219 -19.57 12.31 12.81
CA GLU A 219 -20.18 12.33 14.15
C GLU A 219 -19.58 13.43 15.02
N ALA A 220 -18.24 13.50 15.12
CA ALA A 220 -17.56 14.52 15.91
C ALA A 220 -17.90 15.95 15.44
N SER A 221 -18.08 16.16 14.14
CA SER A 221 -18.44 17.47 13.59
C SER A 221 -19.82 17.97 14.02
N ALA A 222 -20.73 17.08 14.40
CA ALA A 222 -22.05 17.40 14.89
C ALA A 222 -22.10 17.78 16.38
N ALA A 223 -20.97 17.65 17.11
CA ALA A 223 -20.88 18.08 18.50
C ALA A 223 -21.09 19.60 18.64
N PRO A 224 -21.57 20.12 19.78
CA PRO A 224 -21.81 21.56 19.97
C PRO A 224 -20.57 22.45 19.75
N SER A 225 -19.37 21.94 20.01
CA SER A 225 -18.12 22.65 19.73
C SER A 225 -17.73 22.67 18.25
N GLY A 226 -18.33 21.79 17.44
CA GLY A 226 -17.88 21.44 16.10
C GLY A 226 -16.44 20.93 16.07
N ILE A 227 -15.90 20.83 14.85
CA ILE A 227 -14.49 20.49 14.59
C ILE A 227 -13.90 21.43 13.54
N ARG A 228 -12.57 21.56 13.55
CA ARG A 228 -11.75 22.16 12.50
C ARG A 228 -10.48 21.33 12.30
N TYR A 229 -9.69 21.67 11.29
CA TYR A 229 -8.37 21.10 11.06
C TYR A 229 -7.30 22.20 11.20
N LEU A 230 -6.11 21.83 11.68
CA LEU A 230 -4.94 22.71 11.57
C LEU A 230 -4.59 22.90 10.10
N SER A 231 -4.45 24.14 9.65
CA SER A 231 -4.05 24.45 8.28
C SER A 231 -2.57 24.14 8.08
N MET A 232 -2.27 23.25 7.13
CA MET A 232 -0.93 22.81 6.73
C MET A 232 -0.55 23.35 5.36
N LYS A 233 -0.80 24.64 5.12
CA LYS A 233 -0.51 25.27 3.82
C LYS A 233 0.99 25.59 3.71
N PRO A 234 1.74 24.96 2.78
CA PRO A 234 3.20 25.13 2.72
C PRO A 234 3.67 26.57 2.50
N ALA A 235 2.90 27.37 1.75
CA ALA A 235 3.23 28.77 1.48
C ALA A 235 3.25 29.65 2.74
N ASP A 236 2.51 29.27 3.79
CA ASP A 236 2.42 30.05 5.02
C ASP A 236 3.61 29.76 5.96
N ASN A 237 4.18 28.55 5.90
CA ASN A 237 5.44 28.20 6.57
C ASN A 237 6.27 27.19 5.73
N PRO A 238 7.07 27.66 4.75
CA PRO A 238 7.86 26.78 3.90
C PRO A 238 8.91 25.96 4.65
N LYS A 239 9.46 26.50 5.74
CA LYS A 239 10.44 25.79 6.58
C LYS A 239 9.79 24.64 7.36
N GLY A 240 8.61 24.87 7.91
CA GLY A 240 7.81 23.84 8.58
C GLY A 240 7.41 22.72 7.62
N ALA A 241 6.98 23.07 6.40
CA ALA A 241 6.70 22.10 5.35
C ALA A 241 7.92 21.26 4.98
N ALA A 242 9.09 21.89 4.81
CA ALA A 242 10.34 21.17 4.56
C ALA A 242 10.71 20.23 5.72
N ALA A 243 10.53 20.66 6.97
CA ALA A 243 10.80 19.83 8.16
C ALA A 243 9.84 18.63 8.25
N PHE A 244 8.57 18.82 7.91
CA PHE A 244 7.59 17.73 7.83
C PHE A 244 7.98 16.70 6.76
N LEU A 245 8.27 17.16 5.54
CA LEU A 245 8.63 16.30 4.41
C LEU A 245 10.00 15.61 4.59
N ALA A 246 10.88 16.14 5.44
CA ALA A 246 12.13 15.47 5.79
C ALA A 246 11.88 14.14 6.53
N ILE A 247 10.79 14.04 7.30
CA ILE A 247 10.42 12.83 8.04
C ILE A 247 9.45 11.98 7.22
N SER A 248 8.42 12.58 6.63
CA SER A 248 7.40 11.87 5.83
C SER A 248 7.41 12.36 4.38
N PRO A 249 8.35 11.88 3.55
CA PRO A 249 8.64 12.48 2.25
C PRO A 249 7.65 12.18 1.13
N MET A 250 6.73 11.24 1.39
CA MET A 250 5.74 10.79 0.41
C MET A 250 4.43 11.57 0.51
N TYR A 251 4.27 12.48 1.48
CA TYR A 251 3.06 13.27 1.61
C TYR A 251 3.05 14.49 0.69
N ASP A 252 1.85 14.92 0.33
CA ASP A 252 1.56 16.21 -0.27
C ASP A 252 0.73 17.05 0.70
N PHE A 253 0.49 18.30 0.31
CA PHE A 253 -0.48 19.17 0.96
C PHE A 253 -1.48 19.69 -0.06
N SER A 254 -2.76 19.62 0.27
CA SER A 254 -3.82 20.21 -0.54
C SER A 254 -5.03 20.59 0.30
N PRO A 255 -5.93 21.45 -0.21
CA PRO A 255 -7.22 21.69 0.43
C PRO A 255 -8.03 20.39 0.57
N ILE A 256 -8.71 20.24 1.71
CA ILE A 256 -9.73 19.20 1.90
C ILE A 256 -10.92 19.48 0.97
N THR A 257 -11.34 18.48 0.20
CA THR A 257 -12.43 18.59 -0.80
C THR A 257 -13.70 17.83 -0.43
N ALA A 258 -13.65 16.97 0.58
CA ALA A 258 -14.78 16.19 1.08
C ALA A 258 -14.74 15.99 2.60
N GLY A 259 -15.91 15.93 3.24
CA GLY A 259 -16.06 15.83 4.70
C GLY A 259 -16.98 16.94 5.26
N PRO A 260 -16.93 17.22 6.58
CA PRO A 260 -17.70 18.30 7.19
C PRO A 260 -17.41 19.66 6.55
N ALA A 261 -18.43 20.51 6.41
CA ALA A 261 -18.30 21.83 5.80
C ALA A 261 -17.23 22.71 6.46
N SER A 262 -16.99 22.55 7.76
CA SER A 262 -15.96 23.28 8.50
C SER A 262 -14.52 22.86 8.18
N ALA A 263 -14.33 21.72 7.51
CA ALA A 263 -13.03 21.21 7.09
C ALA A 263 -12.69 21.59 5.63
N ILE A 264 -13.70 21.74 4.77
CA ILE A 264 -13.54 22.01 3.34
C ILE A 264 -12.70 23.27 3.12
N GLY A 265 -11.71 23.18 2.22
CA GLY A 265 -10.81 24.28 1.88
C GLY A 265 -9.60 24.44 2.82
N THR A 266 -9.61 23.82 4.00
CA THR A 266 -8.44 23.81 4.89
C THR A 266 -7.35 22.95 4.28
N TRP A 267 -6.11 23.46 4.21
CA TRP A 267 -4.98 22.68 3.72
C TRP A 267 -4.62 21.60 4.73
N ALA A 268 -4.52 20.36 4.27
CA ALA A 268 -4.19 19.21 5.09
C ALA A 268 -3.21 18.31 4.33
N ILE A 269 -2.85 17.18 4.94
CA ILE A 269 -2.05 16.16 4.28
C ILE A 269 -2.90 15.51 3.20
N SER A 270 -2.34 15.38 2.00
CA SER A 270 -2.96 14.68 0.89
C SER A 270 -2.06 13.59 0.32
N SER A 271 -2.72 12.59 -0.26
CA SER A 271 -2.07 11.48 -0.92
C SER A 271 -2.87 11.07 -2.15
N TYR A 272 -2.41 11.49 -3.31
CA TYR A 272 -2.90 10.94 -4.57
C TYR A 272 -2.39 9.51 -4.75
N LYS A 273 -3.28 8.66 -5.27
CA LYS A 273 -2.94 7.40 -5.91
C LYS A 273 -3.12 7.56 -7.40
N TYR A 274 -2.33 6.82 -8.16
CA TYR A 274 -2.22 6.99 -9.60
C TYR A 274 -2.73 5.75 -10.33
N LEU A 275 -3.14 5.94 -11.59
CA LEU A 275 -3.01 4.90 -12.59
C LEU A 275 -1.62 5.03 -13.21
N ALA A 276 -0.90 3.92 -13.35
CA ALA A 276 0.44 3.90 -13.91
C ALA A 276 0.59 2.79 -14.96
N ALA A 277 1.50 3.02 -15.90
CA ALA A 277 1.92 2.07 -16.94
C ALA A 277 3.45 2.03 -17.01
N ASP A 278 4.03 1.02 -17.64
CA ASP A 278 5.45 1.12 -18.02
C ASP A 278 5.58 2.21 -19.08
N THR A 279 6.60 3.07 -18.98
CA THR A 279 6.80 4.18 -19.94
C THR A 279 7.02 3.73 -21.38
N SER A 280 7.30 2.44 -21.60
CA SER A 280 7.42 1.84 -22.93
C SER A 280 6.09 1.32 -23.51
N THR A 281 5.01 1.26 -22.72
CA THR A 281 3.65 0.96 -23.23
C THR A 281 3.29 1.97 -24.32
N ASP A 282 2.62 1.52 -25.39
CA ASP A 282 2.35 2.36 -26.56
C ASP A 282 1.73 3.72 -26.18
N ALA A 283 2.41 4.79 -26.62
CA ALA A 283 2.06 6.15 -26.25
C ALA A 283 0.71 6.59 -26.84
N GLU A 284 0.34 6.07 -28.02
CA GLU A 284 -0.95 6.36 -28.63
C GLU A 284 -2.09 5.68 -27.85
N LEU A 285 -1.94 4.41 -27.49
CA LEU A 285 -2.89 3.68 -26.64
C LEU A 285 -3.14 4.41 -25.32
N ILE A 286 -2.07 4.77 -24.59
CA ILE A 286 -2.22 5.50 -23.32
C ILE A 286 -2.83 6.89 -23.55
N TYR A 287 -2.46 7.59 -24.62
CA TYR A 287 -3.10 8.86 -24.98
C TYR A 287 -4.62 8.72 -25.19
N ARG A 288 -5.07 7.66 -25.87
CA ARG A 288 -6.50 7.38 -26.09
C ARG A 288 -7.20 7.02 -24.79
N LEU A 289 -6.55 6.27 -23.90
CA LEU A 289 -7.05 5.93 -22.57
C LEU A 289 -7.27 7.18 -21.71
N VAL A 290 -6.25 8.05 -21.56
CA VAL A 290 -6.37 9.26 -20.74
C VAL A 290 -7.38 10.24 -21.30
N LYS A 291 -7.46 10.36 -22.63
CA LYS A 291 -8.46 11.20 -23.30
C LYS A 291 -9.86 10.70 -23.02
N TRP A 292 -10.08 9.39 -23.09
CA TRP A 292 -11.37 8.78 -22.74
C TRP A 292 -11.72 9.06 -21.27
N LEU A 293 -10.77 8.88 -20.35
CA LEU A 293 -10.97 9.13 -18.92
C LEU A 293 -11.38 10.59 -18.63
N ASP A 294 -10.73 11.58 -19.26
CA ASP A 294 -11.10 12.99 -19.08
C ASP A 294 -12.47 13.31 -19.71
N GLU A 295 -12.65 12.99 -21.00
CA GLU A 295 -13.82 13.41 -21.78
C GLU A 295 -15.11 12.68 -21.35
N ASN A 296 -15.00 11.50 -20.75
CA ASN A 296 -16.14 10.71 -20.29
C ASN A 296 -16.28 10.73 -18.76
N TYR A 297 -15.59 11.61 -18.05
CA TYR A 297 -15.63 11.71 -16.59
C TYR A 297 -17.05 11.69 -16.02
N SER A 298 -17.98 12.47 -16.61
CA SER A 298 -19.38 12.52 -16.16
C SER A 298 -20.11 11.18 -16.21
N SER A 299 -19.68 10.26 -17.07
CA SER A 299 -20.32 8.94 -17.23
C SER A 299 -19.96 7.94 -16.13
N TYR A 300 -18.83 8.12 -15.43
CA TYR A 300 -18.33 7.15 -14.46
C TYR A 300 -18.02 7.73 -13.06
N LYS A 301 -18.04 9.06 -12.89
CA LYS A 301 -17.69 9.73 -11.62
C LYS A 301 -18.51 9.27 -10.40
N ASP A 302 -19.76 8.85 -10.63
CA ASP A 302 -20.68 8.43 -9.57
C ASP A 302 -20.72 6.91 -9.39
N SER A 303 -19.99 6.15 -10.23
CA SER A 303 -19.96 4.68 -10.17
C SER A 303 -19.13 4.14 -9.01
N TYR A 304 -18.30 4.98 -8.39
CA TYR A 304 -17.53 4.65 -7.18
C TYR A 304 -17.13 5.95 -6.46
N ALA A 305 -17.18 5.98 -5.12
CA ALA A 305 -17.03 7.23 -4.35
C ALA A 305 -15.75 8.02 -4.67
N SER A 306 -14.61 7.33 -4.79
CA SER A 306 -13.33 7.98 -5.08
C SER A 306 -13.11 8.35 -6.55
N ASN A 307 -14.03 7.97 -7.46
CA ASN A 307 -13.92 8.40 -8.86
C ASN A 307 -14.08 9.92 -8.96
N THR A 308 -14.71 10.57 -7.97
CA THR A 308 -14.84 12.03 -7.87
C THR A 308 -13.52 12.80 -7.93
N ASN A 309 -12.37 12.13 -7.75
CA ASN A 309 -11.02 12.69 -7.82
C ASN A 309 -10.24 12.29 -9.08
N MET A 310 -10.90 11.70 -10.08
CA MET A 310 -10.27 11.31 -11.35
C MET A 310 -10.38 12.42 -12.39
N THR A 311 -10.23 13.69 -11.98
CA THR A 311 -10.42 14.85 -12.86
C THR A 311 -9.10 15.34 -13.47
N PHE A 312 -9.19 16.08 -14.58
CA PHE A 312 -8.04 16.82 -15.12
C PHE A 312 -7.41 17.77 -14.09
N GLN A 313 -8.21 18.38 -13.22
CA GLN A 313 -7.72 19.28 -12.17
C GLN A 313 -6.90 18.53 -11.11
N ASP A 314 -7.29 17.29 -10.78
CA ASP A 314 -6.52 16.43 -9.89
C ASP A 314 -5.18 16.03 -10.51
N VAL A 315 -5.16 15.71 -11.81
CA VAL A 315 -3.92 15.47 -12.56
C VAL A 315 -3.00 16.69 -12.51
N PHE A 316 -3.55 17.88 -12.79
CA PHE A 316 -2.80 19.14 -12.72
C PHE A 316 -2.21 19.39 -11.34
N SER A 317 -2.98 19.11 -10.28
CA SER A 317 -2.55 19.28 -8.90
C SER A 317 -1.42 18.32 -8.53
N ALA A 318 -1.53 17.04 -8.93
CA ALA A 318 -0.49 16.05 -8.64
C ALA A 318 0.81 16.28 -9.43
N LEU A 319 0.72 16.81 -10.66
CA LEU A 319 1.89 17.16 -11.47
C LEU A 319 2.76 18.25 -10.82
N GLN A 320 2.23 19.01 -9.86
CA GLN A 320 3.01 20.02 -9.15
C GLN A 320 4.10 19.41 -8.27
N THR A 321 3.94 18.18 -7.77
CA THR A 321 4.84 17.64 -6.75
C THR A 321 5.33 16.22 -7.02
N THR A 322 4.78 15.52 -8.01
CA THR A 322 5.08 14.10 -8.25
C THR A 322 6.55 13.81 -8.58
N PHE A 323 7.11 12.77 -7.95
CA PHE A 323 8.40 12.19 -8.33
C PHE A 323 8.30 11.18 -9.47
N MET A 324 7.08 10.79 -9.87
CA MET A 324 6.89 9.81 -10.93
C MET A 324 7.20 10.43 -12.30
N PRO A 325 7.87 9.70 -13.21
CA PRO A 325 7.82 10.02 -14.62
C PRO A 325 6.37 10.11 -15.10
N VAL A 326 6.10 10.98 -16.07
CA VAL A 326 4.81 11.12 -16.73
C VAL A 326 4.83 10.28 -18.00
N HIS A 327 3.83 9.43 -18.20
CA HIS A 327 3.77 8.56 -19.37
C HIS A 327 3.68 9.40 -20.66
N PRO A 328 4.41 9.04 -21.75
CA PRO A 328 4.38 9.80 -23.01
C PRO A 328 2.96 10.05 -23.58
N GLY A 329 2.05 9.08 -23.42
CA GLY A 329 0.64 9.23 -23.79
C GLY A 329 -0.11 10.31 -22.99
N LEU A 330 0.15 10.43 -21.68
CA LEU A 330 -0.40 11.51 -20.87
C LEU A 330 0.22 12.86 -21.27
N ILE A 331 1.53 12.92 -21.52
CA ILE A 331 2.21 14.12 -22.01
C ILE A 331 1.56 14.62 -23.31
N LYS A 332 1.26 13.71 -24.25
CA LYS A 332 0.57 14.04 -25.49
C LYS A 332 -0.79 14.70 -25.24
N TYR A 333 -1.57 14.16 -24.31
CA TYR A 333 -2.86 14.74 -23.94
C TYR A 333 -2.71 16.12 -23.26
N LEU A 334 -1.75 16.26 -22.35
CA LEU A 334 -1.47 17.54 -21.69
C LEU A 334 -0.99 18.62 -22.67
N LYS A 335 -0.26 18.24 -23.73
CA LYS A 335 0.10 19.13 -24.85
C LYS A 335 -1.13 19.55 -25.66
N GLU A 336 -2.05 18.63 -25.96
CA GLU A 336 -3.32 18.95 -26.63
C GLU A 336 -4.15 19.95 -25.81
N LYS A 337 -4.20 19.78 -24.49
CA LYS A 337 -4.89 20.68 -23.56
C LYS A 337 -4.15 22.01 -23.31
N GLY A 338 -2.98 22.21 -23.92
CA GLY A 338 -2.18 23.44 -23.80
C GLY A 338 -1.51 23.66 -22.44
N VAL A 339 -1.37 22.60 -21.63
CA VAL A 339 -0.84 22.69 -20.25
C VAL A 339 0.64 22.33 -20.17
N TRP A 340 1.10 21.39 -20.99
CA TRP A 340 2.49 20.91 -20.92
C TRP A 340 3.47 21.94 -21.48
N ASN A 341 4.31 22.49 -20.61
CA ASN A 341 5.30 23.54 -20.90
C ASN A 341 6.72 23.08 -20.52
N ALA A 342 7.70 23.99 -20.64
CA ALA A 342 9.11 23.68 -20.36
C ALA A 342 9.39 23.28 -18.91
N ASP A 343 8.62 23.79 -17.94
CA ASP A 343 8.81 23.43 -16.53
C ASP A 343 8.37 21.98 -16.27
N TYR A 344 7.23 21.56 -16.85
CA TYR A 344 6.79 20.17 -16.81
C TYR A 344 7.79 19.23 -17.50
N GLU A 345 8.32 19.63 -18.66
CA GLU A 345 9.34 18.85 -19.37
C GLU A 345 10.60 18.67 -18.51
N LYS A 346 11.10 19.75 -17.90
CA LYS A 346 12.28 19.73 -17.02
C LYS A 346 12.05 18.85 -15.79
N ARG A 347 10.90 19.00 -15.12
CA ARG A 347 10.49 18.16 -13.97
C ARG A 347 10.46 16.68 -14.37
N ASN A 348 9.80 16.37 -15.48
CA ASN A 348 9.67 15.00 -15.96
C ASN A 348 11.02 14.36 -16.30
N GLN A 349 11.92 15.12 -16.96
CA GLN A 349 13.26 14.64 -17.28
C GLN A 349 14.08 14.34 -16.02
N THR A 350 13.89 15.12 -14.95
CA THR A 350 14.51 14.87 -13.64
C THR A 350 14.05 13.53 -13.07
N ASN A 351 12.73 13.27 -13.10
CA ASN A 351 12.13 12.03 -12.61
C ASN A 351 12.58 10.81 -13.43
N ILE A 352 12.56 10.92 -14.77
CA ILE A 352 13.05 9.88 -15.69
C ILE A 352 14.49 9.53 -15.38
N THR A 353 15.35 10.53 -15.23
CA THR A 353 16.79 10.33 -14.96
C THR A 353 17.00 9.56 -13.66
N LEU A 354 16.23 9.87 -12.61
CA LEU A 354 16.34 9.17 -11.33
C LEU A 354 15.84 7.72 -11.42
N PHE A 355 14.71 7.46 -12.09
CA PHE A 355 14.20 6.10 -12.29
C PHE A 355 15.17 5.26 -13.12
N GLN A 356 15.72 5.82 -14.19
CA GLN A 356 16.75 5.15 -15.00
C GLN A 356 18.02 4.84 -14.19
N LYS A 357 18.41 5.76 -13.29
CA LYS A 357 19.54 5.53 -12.37
C LYS A 357 19.25 4.33 -11.47
N TYR A 358 18.05 4.21 -10.90
CA TYR A 358 17.65 3.06 -10.10
C TYR A 358 17.65 1.75 -10.91
N VAL A 359 16.99 1.73 -12.07
CA VAL A 359 16.93 0.53 -12.95
C VAL A 359 18.35 0.04 -13.30
N THR A 360 19.20 0.94 -13.78
CA THR A 360 20.56 0.60 -14.22
C THR A 360 21.44 0.17 -13.04
N SER A 361 21.37 0.91 -11.93
CA SER A 361 22.16 0.63 -10.73
C SER A 361 21.79 -0.69 -10.08
N TYR A 362 20.50 -1.03 -10.06
CA TYR A 362 20.02 -2.29 -9.50
C TYR A 362 20.48 -3.48 -10.34
N GLN A 363 20.41 -3.36 -11.67
CA GLN A 363 20.95 -4.37 -12.58
C GLN A 363 22.46 -4.57 -12.41
N ASP A 364 23.23 -3.50 -12.24
CA ASP A 364 24.67 -3.58 -12.00
C ASP A 364 24.97 -4.21 -10.63
N ALA A 365 24.29 -3.77 -9.57
CA ALA A 365 24.41 -4.34 -8.23
C ALA A 365 24.12 -5.85 -8.22
N MET A 366 23.07 -6.30 -8.91
CA MET A 366 22.75 -7.73 -9.04
C MET A 366 23.86 -8.51 -9.75
N LYS A 367 24.45 -7.97 -10.84
CA LYS A 367 25.58 -8.60 -11.53
C LYS A 367 26.80 -8.72 -10.61
N GLN A 368 27.12 -7.67 -9.87
CA GLN A 368 28.23 -7.67 -8.91
C GLN A 368 27.98 -8.65 -7.76
N ALA A 369 26.78 -8.67 -7.19
CA ALA A 369 26.38 -9.60 -6.14
C ALA A 369 26.51 -11.07 -6.61
N THR A 370 26.01 -11.37 -7.80
CA THR A 370 26.11 -12.71 -8.41
C THR A 370 27.58 -13.12 -8.61
N SER A 371 28.44 -12.20 -9.07
CA SER A 371 29.88 -12.47 -9.24
C SER A 371 30.60 -12.76 -7.91
N LYS A 372 30.03 -12.31 -6.79
CA LYS A 372 30.53 -12.53 -5.41
C LYS A 372 29.86 -13.73 -4.74
N GLY A 373 28.98 -14.46 -5.45
CA GLY A 373 28.23 -15.59 -4.88
C GLY A 373 27.14 -15.19 -3.90
N ILE A 374 26.67 -13.94 -3.94
CA ILE A 374 25.58 -13.45 -3.08
C ILE A 374 24.24 -13.80 -3.75
N ASP A 375 23.42 -14.59 -3.07
CA ASP A 375 22.07 -14.95 -3.53
C ASP A 375 21.12 -13.74 -3.41
N ILE A 376 20.46 -13.36 -4.51
CA ILE A 376 19.63 -12.16 -4.58
C ILE A 376 18.21 -12.52 -4.14
N LYS A 377 17.90 -12.28 -2.87
CA LYS A 377 16.56 -12.52 -2.28
C LYS A 377 16.27 -11.48 -1.20
N ALA A 378 15.01 -11.08 -1.08
CA ALA A 378 14.56 -10.14 -0.06
C ALA A 378 14.86 -10.60 1.38
N SER A 379 14.89 -11.92 1.61
CA SER A 379 15.24 -12.53 2.90
C SER A 379 16.74 -12.66 3.17
N ASN A 380 17.61 -12.42 2.18
CA ASN A 380 19.06 -12.52 2.36
C ASN A 380 19.63 -11.18 2.83
N SER A 381 19.97 -11.08 4.13
CA SER A 381 20.53 -9.86 4.72
C SER A 381 21.83 -9.41 4.07
N VAL A 382 22.66 -10.32 3.55
CA VAL A 382 23.91 -9.97 2.85
C VAL A 382 23.63 -9.23 1.55
N TRP A 383 22.57 -9.62 0.83
CA TRP A 383 22.11 -8.91 -0.37
C TRP A 383 21.54 -7.53 -0.02
N ILE A 384 20.69 -7.45 1.00
CA ILE A 384 20.13 -6.18 1.46
C ILE A 384 21.25 -5.21 1.86
N GLU A 385 22.21 -5.68 2.65
CA GLU A 385 23.38 -4.89 3.03
C GLU A 385 24.19 -4.43 1.80
N PHE A 386 24.46 -5.34 0.86
CA PHE A 386 25.17 -5.02 -0.36
C PHE A 386 24.45 -3.92 -1.15
N TRP A 387 23.14 -4.05 -1.35
CA TRP A 387 22.34 -3.09 -2.11
C TRP A 387 22.29 -1.71 -1.43
N GLU A 388 22.01 -1.66 -0.12
CA GLU A 388 21.98 -0.39 0.62
C GLU A 388 23.34 0.33 0.59
N ASN A 389 24.44 -0.42 0.73
CA ASN A 389 25.79 0.13 0.63
C ASN A 389 26.17 0.53 -0.81
N TYR A 390 25.68 -0.20 -1.82
CA TYR A 390 25.83 0.17 -3.23
C TYR A 390 25.15 1.51 -3.50
N LYS A 391 23.89 1.70 -3.04
CA LYS A 391 23.16 2.96 -3.21
C LYS A 391 23.92 4.14 -2.58
N LYS A 392 24.48 3.95 -1.38
CA LYS A 392 25.31 4.94 -0.70
C LYS A 392 26.57 5.29 -1.50
N THR A 393 27.35 4.28 -1.89
CA THR A 393 28.63 4.45 -2.58
C THR A 393 28.46 5.16 -3.93
N ASN A 394 27.37 4.85 -4.65
CA ASN A 394 27.05 5.45 -5.95
C ASN A 394 26.19 6.72 -5.85
N ALA A 395 25.99 7.24 -4.63
CA ALA A 395 25.21 8.43 -4.33
C ALA A 395 23.85 8.44 -5.08
N ILE A 396 23.08 7.36 -4.95
CA ILE A 396 21.77 7.23 -5.58
C ILE A 396 20.75 7.98 -4.70
N PRO A 397 20.15 9.09 -5.17
CA PRO A 397 19.20 9.85 -4.37
C PRO A 397 17.94 9.04 -4.03
N LEU A 398 17.45 9.15 -2.80
CA LEU A 398 16.17 8.56 -2.42
C LEU A 398 15.00 9.32 -3.05
N LEU A 399 13.91 8.62 -3.34
CA LEU A 399 12.68 9.18 -3.92
C LEU A 399 11.94 10.05 -2.90
N ARG A 400 11.50 11.22 -3.35
CA ARG A 400 10.88 12.25 -2.51
C ARG A 400 9.86 13.01 -3.34
N MET A 401 8.69 13.32 -2.78
CA MET A 401 7.79 14.30 -3.40
C MET A 401 8.50 15.65 -3.47
N HIS A 402 8.32 16.34 -4.59
CA HIS A 402 8.86 17.68 -4.80
C HIS A 402 8.04 18.73 -4.07
N VAL A 403 8.64 19.91 -3.89
CA VAL A 403 7.98 21.02 -3.18
C VAL A 403 6.98 21.71 -4.09
N SER A 404 7.34 21.90 -5.36
CA SER A 404 6.49 22.50 -6.40
C SER A 404 7.00 22.11 -7.79
N LEU A 405 6.29 22.55 -8.83
CA LEU A 405 6.67 22.23 -10.22
C LEU A 405 8.10 22.69 -10.52
N THR A 406 8.50 23.86 -10.03
CA THR A 406 9.80 24.48 -10.30
C THR A 406 10.83 24.26 -9.20
N GLN A 407 10.44 23.70 -8.05
CA GLN A 407 11.32 23.42 -6.92
C GLN A 407 11.40 21.92 -6.62
N ASP A 408 12.56 21.35 -6.95
CA ASP A 408 12.86 19.94 -6.70
C ASP A 408 12.89 19.63 -5.20
N ALA A 409 12.71 18.34 -4.90
CA ALA A 409 12.92 17.84 -3.56
C ALA A 409 14.40 17.96 -3.18
N ALA A 410 14.68 18.18 -1.90
CA ALA A 410 16.06 18.14 -1.42
C ALA A 410 16.65 16.75 -1.67
N ILE A 411 17.85 16.71 -2.29
CA ILE A 411 18.57 15.46 -2.53
C ILE A 411 18.92 14.86 -1.17
N THR A 412 18.33 13.70 -0.87
CA THR A 412 18.67 12.90 0.30
C THR A 412 19.38 11.64 -0.17
N LEU A 413 20.60 11.42 0.32
CA LEU A 413 21.35 10.21 0.02
C LEU A 413 21.04 9.11 1.06
N PRO A 414 21.08 7.84 0.67
CA PRO A 414 20.92 6.72 1.60
C PRO A 414 22.07 6.72 2.62
N GLY A 415 21.74 6.43 3.88
CA GLY A 415 22.72 6.28 4.95
C GLY A 415 23.63 5.05 4.80
N GLY A 416 23.26 4.14 3.90
CA GLY A 416 23.81 2.79 3.77
C GLY A 416 23.05 1.80 4.63
N TYR A 417 23.58 0.57 4.70
CA TYR A 417 23.00 -0.42 5.57
C TYR A 417 23.16 -0.01 7.03
N ILE A 418 22.03 0.04 7.75
CA ILE A 418 22.02 0.11 9.20
C ILE A 418 21.53 -1.26 9.66
N ALA A 419 22.40 -1.99 10.34
CA ALA A 419 22.00 -3.26 10.93
C ALA A 419 20.76 -3.02 11.80
N PRO A 420 19.71 -3.86 11.66
CA PRO A 420 18.62 -3.86 12.61
C PRO A 420 19.21 -3.91 14.02
N PRO A 421 18.63 -3.21 15.01
CA PRO A 421 19.11 -3.27 16.37
C PRO A 421 19.31 -4.74 16.73
N THR A 422 20.54 -5.10 17.06
CA THR A 422 20.87 -6.44 17.51
C THR A 422 20.05 -6.67 18.76
N THR A 423 18.97 -7.44 18.64
CA THR A 423 18.53 -8.23 19.78
C THR A 423 19.73 -9.11 20.10
N THR A 424 20.50 -8.72 21.11
CA THR A 424 21.59 -9.52 21.63
C THR A 424 20.98 -10.78 22.19
N THR A 425 20.78 -11.79 21.34
CA THR A 425 20.92 -13.17 21.77
C THR A 425 22.42 -13.33 22.02
N PRO A 426 22.87 -13.55 23.27
CA PRO A 426 24.29 -13.63 23.55
C PRO A 426 24.86 -14.85 22.82
N SER A 427 25.93 -14.64 22.05
CA SER A 427 26.72 -15.75 21.50
C SER A 427 27.48 -16.47 22.61
N PRO A 428 27.69 -17.79 22.50
CA PRO A 428 28.13 -18.64 23.60
C PRO A 428 29.59 -18.35 23.93
N THR A 429 29.84 -17.80 25.12
CA THR A 429 31.20 -17.70 25.68
C THR A 429 31.52 -19.02 26.38
N THR A 430 32.50 -19.75 25.85
CA THR A 430 33.12 -20.92 26.46
C THR A 430 33.70 -20.55 27.83
N THR A 431 32.94 -20.87 28.88
CA THR A 431 33.44 -20.87 30.25
C THR A 431 32.89 -22.11 30.96
N ALA A 432 33.78 -22.85 31.62
CA ALA A 432 33.46 -24.09 32.33
C ALA A 432 32.28 -23.93 33.30
N PRO A 433 31.46 -24.98 33.50
CA PRO A 433 30.09 -24.85 33.97
C PRO A 433 30.00 -24.52 35.47
N PRO A 434 29.27 -23.46 35.85
CA PRO A 434 28.65 -23.31 37.16
C PRO A 434 27.13 -23.56 37.05
N PRO A 435 26.44 -23.79 38.17
CA PRO A 435 25.28 -24.68 38.23
C PRO A 435 24.06 -24.14 37.49
N THR A 436 23.37 -25.06 36.81
CA THR A 436 22.09 -24.87 36.15
C THR A 436 21.06 -24.24 37.10
N ILE A 437 20.56 -23.06 36.74
CA ILE A 437 19.26 -22.57 37.21
C ILE A 437 18.44 -22.26 35.96
N THR A 438 17.64 -23.24 35.56
CA THR A 438 16.74 -23.19 34.42
C THR A 438 15.60 -22.22 34.73
N ALA A 439 15.53 -21.08 34.04
CA ALA A 439 14.28 -20.33 33.93
C ALA A 439 13.37 -21.11 32.98
N SER A 440 12.39 -21.82 33.51
CA SER A 440 11.47 -22.66 32.73
C SER A 440 10.68 -21.82 31.73
N ALA A 441 10.84 -22.11 30.44
CA ALA A 441 9.86 -21.74 29.42
C ALA A 441 8.52 -22.46 29.71
N ILE A 442 7.39 -21.86 29.32
CA ILE A 442 6.08 -22.51 29.45
C ILE A 442 6.06 -23.66 28.44
N PRO A 443 6.03 -24.93 28.88
CA PRO A 443 6.03 -26.05 27.93
C PRO A 443 4.73 -26.02 27.13
N ILE A 444 4.83 -26.07 25.80
CA ILE A 444 3.68 -26.21 24.89
C ILE A 444 3.90 -27.50 24.10
N SER A 445 2.99 -28.44 24.22
CA SER A 445 2.89 -29.60 23.32
C SER A 445 1.52 -29.60 22.65
N VAL A 446 1.49 -29.88 21.36
CA VAL A 446 0.29 -29.77 20.53
C VAL A 446 0.06 -31.09 19.82
N ASP A 447 -1.20 -31.53 19.83
CA ASP A 447 -1.72 -32.60 19.01
C ASP A 447 -2.83 -32.04 18.12
N ILE A 448 -2.75 -32.32 16.82
CA ILE A 448 -3.70 -31.82 15.82
C ILE A 448 -4.24 -33.05 15.09
N SER A 449 -5.56 -33.23 15.05
CA SER A 449 -6.19 -34.33 14.32
C SER A 449 -5.94 -34.21 12.81
N ASP A 450 -5.92 -35.32 12.09
CA ASP A 450 -5.97 -35.28 10.63
C ASP A 450 -7.36 -34.77 10.21
N ALA A 451 -7.40 -33.81 9.28
CA ALA A 451 -8.64 -33.19 8.81
C ALA A 451 -8.40 -32.56 7.44
N HIS A 452 -9.39 -32.68 6.54
CA HIS A 452 -9.38 -32.06 5.22
C HIS A 452 -10.36 -30.87 5.13
N PRO A 453 -10.30 -30.02 4.08
CA PRO A 453 -11.36 -29.06 3.81
C PRO A 453 -12.73 -29.74 3.73
N GLY A 454 -13.62 -29.36 4.64
CA GLY A 454 -14.95 -29.95 4.85
C GLY A 454 -15.07 -30.71 6.18
N ASP A 455 -13.96 -31.13 6.77
CA ASP A 455 -13.91 -31.91 8.02
C ASP A 455 -13.76 -31.00 9.26
N ASP A 456 -14.08 -31.55 10.42
CA ASP A 456 -13.74 -30.92 11.70
C ASP A 456 -12.29 -31.21 12.06
N VAL A 457 -11.53 -30.15 12.34
CA VAL A 457 -10.19 -30.26 12.93
C VAL A 457 -10.28 -30.08 14.43
N THR A 458 -9.63 -30.97 15.17
CA THR A 458 -9.48 -30.90 16.62
C THR A 458 -8.02 -30.64 16.97
N VAL A 459 -7.77 -29.55 17.69
CA VAL A 459 -6.45 -29.15 18.18
C VAL A 459 -6.46 -29.22 19.70
N THR A 460 -5.59 -30.05 20.26
CA THR A 460 -5.39 -30.17 21.70
C THR A 460 -4.00 -29.70 22.08
N ILE A 461 -3.93 -28.72 22.99
CA ILE A 461 -2.70 -28.23 23.59
C ILE A 461 -2.61 -28.74 25.01
N LYS A 462 -1.40 -29.13 25.41
CA LYS A 462 -1.03 -29.31 26.82
C LYS A 462 0.05 -28.29 27.18
N THR A 463 -0.22 -27.50 28.22
CA THR A 463 0.63 -26.42 28.72
C THR A 463 0.54 -26.32 30.25
N THR A 464 1.23 -25.35 30.85
CA THR A 464 1.13 -25.09 32.29
C THR A 464 -0.30 -24.70 32.69
N PRO A 465 -0.92 -25.32 33.71
CA PRO A 465 -2.22 -24.92 34.22
C PRO A 465 -2.30 -23.42 34.51
N GLY A 466 -3.39 -22.78 34.11
CA GLY A 466 -3.59 -21.34 34.25
C GLY A 466 -2.92 -20.49 33.16
N ALA A 467 -2.13 -21.06 32.25
CA ALA A 467 -1.59 -20.33 31.11
C ALA A 467 -2.70 -19.95 30.12
N GLU A 468 -2.67 -18.70 29.67
CA GLU A 468 -3.58 -18.18 28.66
C GLU A 468 -2.98 -18.44 27.27
N VAL A 469 -3.70 -19.16 26.41
CA VAL A 469 -3.22 -19.56 25.09
C VAL A 469 -4.10 -18.99 23.99
N THR A 470 -3.47 -18.35 23.01
CA THR A 470 -4.10 -17.89 21.78
C THR A 470 -3.69 -18.77 20.61
N ILE A 471 -4.65 -19.15 19.75
CA ILE A 471 -4.43 -19.91 18.52
C ILE A 471 -4.67 -19.02 17.29
N LEU A 472 -3.81 -19.14 16.28
CA LEU A 472 -3.99 -18.56 14.95
C LEU A 472 -3.81 -19.66 13.90
N PHE A 473 -4.84 -19.87 13.09
CA PHE A 473 -4.80 -20.80 11.98
C PHE A 473 -4.60 -20.02 10.67
N THR A 474 -3.49 -20.25 9.98
CA THR A 474 -3.16 -19.67 8.68
C THR A 474 -3.33 -20.73 7.60
N MET A 475 -4.23 -20.46 6.66
CA MET A 475 -4.58 -21.38 5.57
C MET A 475 -3.41 -21.56 4.59
N PRO A 476 -3.42 -22.60 3.73
CA PRO A 476 -2.32 -22.85 2.78
C PRO A 476 -2.05 -21.72 1.78
N ASN A 477 -3.05 -20.86 1.54
CA ASN A 477 -2.91 -19.66 0.71
C ASN A 477 -2.31 -18.44 1.46
N GLY A 478 -1.91 -18.61 2.73
CA GLY A 478 -1.33 -17.55 3.56
C GLY A 478 -2.36 -16.67 4.28
N THR A 479 -3.66 -16.87 4.08
CA THR A 479 -4.70 -16.09 4.74
C THR A 479 -4.94 -16.56 6.17
N ASN A 480 -5.03 -15.62 7.11
CA ASN A 480 -5.40 -15.91 8.48
C ASN A 480 -6.90 -16.22 8.60
N SER A 481 -7.22 -17.35 9.21
CA SER A 481 -8.58 -17.77 9.51
C SER A 481 -9.18 -16.97 10.67
N THR A 482 -10.48 -16.72 10.61
CA THR A 482 -11.29 -16.21 11.72
C THR A 482 -11.77 -17.32 12.65
N PHE A 483 -11.47 -18.58 12.33
CA PHE A 483 -11.73 -19.76 13.15
C PHE A 483 -10.44 -20.30 13.80
N PRO A 484 -10.54 -20.90 15.01
CA PRO A 484 -11.75 -20.99 15.81
C PRO A 484 -12.18 -19.61 16.34
N THR A 485 -13.49 -19.35 16.44
CA THR A 485 -14.01 -18.02 16.84
C THR A 485 -13.67 -17.70 18.30
N ASP A 486 -13.51 -18.72 19.13
CA ASP A 486 -12.99 -18.69 20.49
C ASP A 486 -11.46 -18.89 20.52
N ASN A 487 -10.72 -18.09 19.73
CA ASN A 487 -9.28 -18.24 19.51
C ASN A 487 -8.36 -18.04 20.74
N LYS A 488 -8.93 -17.89 21.93
CA LYS A 488 -8.21 -17.62 23.18
C LYS A 488 -8.86 -18.38 24.34
N LYS A 489 -8.08 -19.20 25.05
CA LYS A 489 -8.54 -20.02 26.19
C LYS A 489 -7.48 -20.07 27.29
N THR A 490 -7.90 -20.30 28.52
CA THR A 490 -7.00 -20.54 29.66
C THR A 490 -6.91 -22.03 29.95
N ALA A 491 -5.71 -22.55 30.16
CA ALA A 491 -5.49 -23.96 30.48
C ALA A 491 -6.11 -24.33 31.82
N GLY A 492 -6.92 -25.41 31.83
CA GLY A 492 -7.53 -25.94 33.05
C GLY A 492 -6.53 -26.54 34.03
N ALA A 493 -7.01 -27.09 35.14
CA ALA A 493 -6.17 -27.72 36.17
C ALA A 493 -5.35 -28.92 35.63
N ASP A 494 -5.80 -29.55 34.55
CA ASP A 494 -5.11 -30.64 33.85
C ASP A 494 -4.11 -30.13 32.78
N GLY A 495 -4.00 -28.81 32.61
CA GLY A 495 -3.12 -28.15 31.66
C GLY A 495 -3.56 -28.26 30.21
N ARG A 496 -4.79 -28.72 29.94
CA ARG A 496 -5.26 -28.97 28.56
C ARG A 496 -6.19 -27.88 28.05
N ILE A 497 -6.09 -27.63 26.75
CA ILE A 497 -7.00 -26.77 25.99
C ILE A 497 -7.32 -27.48 24.68
N THR A 498 -8.60 -27.57 24.34
CA THR A 498 -9.03 -28.15 23.05
C THR A 498 -9.89 -27.16 22.29
N TRP A 499 -9.63 -27.05 20.99
CA TRP A 499 -10.49 -26.41 20.01
C TRP A 499 -10.92 -27.43 18.98
N THR A 500 -12.20 -27.37 18.59
CA THR A 500 -12.73 -28.13 17.48
C THR A 500 -13.53 -27.18 16.60
N TRP A 501 -13.23 -27.14 15.31
CA TRP A 501 -14.00 -26.35 14.36
C TRP A 501 -13.97 -27.00 12.98
N ASN A 502 -14.95 -26.65 12.15
CA ASN A 502 -15.02 -27.12 10.77
C ASN A 502 -14.08 -26.30 9.87
N ILE A 503 -13.19 -26.98 9.14
CA ILE A 503 -12.44 -26.34 8.06
C ILE A 503 -13.38 -26.22 6.87
N ASN A 504 -13.71 -25.01 6.43
CA ASN A 504 -14.63 -24.81 5.32
C ASN A 504 -14.13 -25.53 4.04
N SER A 505 -15.03 -26.20 3.31
CA SER A 505 -14.68 -26.94 2.09
C SER A 505 -14.08 -26.09 0.95
N HIS A 506 -14.19 -24.77 1.03
CA HIS A 506 -13.56 -23.83 0.08
C HIS A 506 -12.11 -23.48 0.44
N VAL A 507 -11.60 -23.95 1.60
CA VAL A 507 -10.17 -23.79 1.95
C VAL A 507 -9.36 -24.68 1.01
N PRO A 508 -8.32 -24.17 0.32
CA PRO A 508 -7.49 -24.99 -0.54
C PRO A 508 -6.72 -26.01 0.30
N SER A 509 -6.67 -27.27 -0.15
CA SER A 509 -5.81 -28.29 0.45
C SER A 509 -4.34 -27.91 0.34
N GLY A 510 -3.54 -28.20 1.36
CA GLY A 510 -2.12 -27.88 1.39
C GLY A 510 -1.55 -27.71 2.79
N GLU A 511 -0.31 -27.23 2.89
CA GLU A 511 0.34 -27.00 4.19
C GLU A 511 -0.22 -25.74 4.86
N ALA A 512 -0.99 -25.92 5.93
CA ALA A 512 -1.46 -24.84 6.79
C ALA A 512 -0.57 -24.70 8.03
N THR A 513 -0.59 -23.51 8.66
CA THR A 513 0.20 -23.21 9.86
C THR A 513 -0.72 -22.91 11.05
N PHE A 514 -0.50 -23.60 12.17
CA PHE A 514 -1.17 -23.35 13.45
C PHE A 514 -0.16 -22.71 14.41
N THR A 515 -0.40 -21.46 14.80
CA THR A 515 0.47 -20.72 15.72
C THR A 515 -0.21 -20.61 17.08
N PHE A 516 0.52 -20.96 18.13
CA PHE A 516 0.06 -20.95 19.52
C PHE A 516 0.93 -20.02 20.33
N THR A 517 0.32 -19.14 21.12
CA THR A 517 1.05 -18.24 22.04
C THR A 517 0.50 -18.42 23.44
N ALA A 518 1.31 -18.98 24.35
CA ALA A 518 0.98 -19.14 25.75
C ALA A 518 1.58 -18.02 26.59
N VAL A 519 0.80 -17.43 27.49
CA VAL A 519 1.20 -16.38 28.41
C VAL A 519 0.84 -16.79 29.84
N LEU A 520 1.82 -16.73 30.74
CA LEU A 520 1.62 -16.96 32.18
C LEU A 520 2.61 -16.12 32.98
N ASN A 521 2.12 -15.34 33.95
CA ASN A 521 2.96 -14.51 34.85
C ASN A 521 3.98 -13.62 34.13
N GLY A 522 3.60 -13.04 32.98
CA GLY A 522 4.47 -12.18 32.18
C GLY A 522 5.51 -12.91 31.33
N GLN A 523 5.56 -14.25 31.37
CA GLN A 523 6.32 -15.06 30.43
C GLN A 523 5.47 -15.44 29.22
N THR A 524 6.08 -15.41 28.04
CA THR A 524 5.43 -15.76 26.77
C THR A 524 6.20 -16.88 26.10
N SER A 525 5.49 -17.87 25.54
CA SER A 525 6.07 -18.93 24.70
C SER A 525 5.21 -19.10 23.45
N THR A 526 5.86 -19.19 22.28
CA THR A 526 5.17 -19.32 20.99
C THR A 526 5.64 -20.58 20.28
N LEU A 527 4.70 -21.33 19.70
CA LEU A 527 4.95 -22.53 18.91
C LEU A 527 4.15 -22.46 17.61
N ALA A 528 4.81 -22.67 16.47
CA ALA A 528 4.15 -22.80 15.18
C ALA A 528 4.29 -24.23 14.67
N VAL A 529 3.17 -24.86 14.31
CA VAL A 529 3.10 -26.22 13.77
C VAL A 529 2.53 -26.16 12.36
N LYS A 530 3.27 -26.71 11.41
CA LYS A 530 2.80 -26.87 10.03
C LYS A 530 2.16 -28.23 9.86
N LYS A 531 0.98 -28.28 9.25
CA LYS A 531 0.28 -29.53 8.97
C LYS A 531 -0.45 -29.44 7.63
N VAL A 532 -0.38 -30.52 6.86
CA VAL A 532 -1.18 -30.67 5.65
C VAL A 532 -2.62 -30.91 6.05
N ILE A 533 -3.51 -30.06 5.52
CA ILE A 533 -4.97 -30.20 5.62
C ILE A 533 -5.55 -30.42 4.22
#